data_AF-A0A9X7AFQ0-F1
#
_entry.id   AF-A0A9X7AFQ0-F1
#
_cell.length_a   1.000
_cell.length_b   1.000
_cell.length_c   1.000
_cell.angle_alpha   90.00
_cell.angle_beta   90.00
_cell.angle_gamma   90.00
#
_symmetry.space_group_name_H-M   'P 1'
#
loop_
_entity.id
_entity.type
_entity.pdbx_description
1 polymer ?
#
loop_
_entity_poly.entity_id
_entity_poly.type
_entity_poly.pdbx_seq_one_letter_code
_entity_poly.pdbx_strand_id
1 'polypeptide(L)' 'MKLVGKHIYIRLYKTDDANELANLHIRNREFFQRVCPLLPEVFYTEEHQKIRL' A
#
# COMPACT_ATOMS: atom_id res chain seq x y z
N MET A 1 20.25 27.12 -7.67
CA MET A 1 19.57 26.27 -6.68
C MET A 1 18.67 25.30 -7.45
N LYS A 2 19.04 24.02 -7.56
CA LYS A 2 18.31 23.04 -8.37
C LYS A 2 17.26 22.38 -7.47
N LEU A 3 16.00 22.79 -7.57
CA LEU A 3 14.90 22.05 -6.95
C LEU A 3 14.71 20.76 -7.76
N VAL A 4 15.38 19.69 -7.35
CA VAL A 4 15.12 18.35 -7.88
C VAL A 4 13.88 17.83 -7.15
N GLY A 5 12.71 18.17 -7.66
CA GLY A 5 11.43 17.64 -7.17
C GLY A 5 11.43 16.12 -7.26
N LYS A 6 10.89 15.46 -6.23
CA LYS A 6 10.78 14.00 -6.15
C LYS A 6 9.91 13.50 -7.32
N HIS A 7 10.38 12.47 -8.03
CA HIS A 7 9.66 11.79 -9.12
C HIS A 7 8.40 11.09 -8.58
N ILE A 8 7.39 11.87 -8.21
CA ILE A 8 6.12 11.39 -7.69
C ILE A 8 5.22 11.11 -8.89
N TYR A 9 4.80 9.86 -9.01
CA TYR A 9 3.89 9.41 -10.04
C TYR A 9 2.60 8.92 -9.38
N ILE A 10 1.47 9.50 -9.78
CA ILE A 10 0.15 9.15 -9.28
C ILE A 10 -0.61 8.51 -10.44
N ARG A 11 -1.18 7.33 -10.18
CA ARG A 11 -2.07 6.62 -11.10
C ARG A 11 -3.06 5.79 -10.32
N LEU A 12 -4.11 5.34 -11.01
CA LEU A 12 -4.98 4.30 -10.48
C LEU A 12 -4.19 3.01 -10.28
N TYR A 13 -4.58 2.25 -9.26
CA TYR A 13 -4.05 0.93 -9.05
C TYR A 13 -4.42 -0.01 -10.19
N LYS A 14 -3.57 -1.02 -10.38
CA LYS A 14 -3.77 -2.15 -11.28
C LYS A 14 -3.63 -3.42 -10.46
N THR A 15 -4.21 -4.52 -10.93
CA THR A 15 -4.07 -5.84 -10.29
C THR A 15 -2.63 -6.22 -9.98
N ASP A 16 -1.68 -5.84 -10.84
CA ASP A 16 -0.25 -6.11 -10.69
C ASP A 16 0.39 -5.38 -9.49
N ASP A 17 -0.28 -4.39 -8.91
CA ASP A 17 0.19 -3.68 -7.70
C ASP A 17 -0.16 -4.40 -6.40
N ALA A 18 -0.97 -5.46 -6.46
CA ALA A 18 -1.52 -6.12 -5.29
C ALA A 18 -0.42 -6.55 -4.29
N ASN A 19 0.68 -7.12 -4.81
CA ASN A 19 1.81 -7.52 -3.99
C ASN A 19 2.51 -6.31 -3.33
N GLU A 20 2.79 -5.25 -4.10
CA GLU A 20 3.42 -4.04 -3.57
C GLU A 20 2.55 -3.32 -2.54
N LEU A 21 1.22 -3.34 -2.71
CA LEU A 21 0.27 -2.81 -1.75
C LEU A 21 0.22 -3.62 -0.46
N ALA A 22 0.19 -4.95 -0.55
CA ALA A 22 0.29 -5.82 0.61
C ALA A 22 1.58 -5.51 1.39
N ASN A 23 2.72 -5.45 0.69
CA ASN A 23 4.02 -5.15 1.28
C ASN A 23 4.10 -3.73 1.87
N LEU A 24 3.46 -2.74 1.27
CA LEU A 24 3.34 -1.39 1.84
C LEU A 24 2.63 -1.43 3.19
N HIS A 25 1.48 -2.12 3.27
CA HIS A 25 0.71 -2.23 4.49
C HIS A 25 1.43 -3.03 5.57
N ILE A 26 2.11 -4.13 5.22
CA ILE A 26 2.91 -4.93 6.16
C ILE A 26 4.05 -4.09 6.75
N ARG A 27 4.85 -3.44 5.90
CA ARG A 27 6.02 -2.65 6.33
C ARG A 27 5.65 -1.50 7.26
N ASN A 28 4.46 -0.93 7.08
CA ASN A 28 3.99 0.24 7.84
C ASN A 28 2.92 -0.13 8.88
N ARG A 29 2.74 -1.42 9.17
CA ARG A 29 1.63 -1.92 10.00
C ARG A 29 1.59 -1.26 11.37
N GLU A 30 2.72 -1.17 12.06
CA GLU A 30 2.80 -0.56 13.39
C GLU A 30 2.42 0.92 13.36
N PHE A 31 2.81 1.64 12.30
CA PHE A 31 2.46 3.05 12.14
C PHE A 31 0.98 3.24 11.83
N PHE A 32 0.44 2.48 10.87
CA PHE A 32 -0.96 2.58 10.47
C PHE A 32 -1.93 2.13 11.56
N GLN A 33 -1.60 1.11 12.35
CA GLN A 33 -2.46 0.64 13.45
C GLN A 33 -2.74 1.69 14.52
N ARG A 34 -1.93 2.76 14.62
CA ARG A 34 -2.16 3.87 15.55
C ARG A 34 -3.34 4.76 15.16
N VAL A 35 -3.68 4.78 13.87
CA VAL A 35 -4.66 5.72 13.28
C VAL A 35 -5.72 5.05 12.39
N CYS A 36 -5.51 3.78 12.05
CA CYS A 36 -6.43 2.99 11.23
C CYS A 36 -7.16 1.94 12.08
N PRO A 37 -8.37 1.51 11.64
CA PRO A 37 -9.05 0.35 12.24
C PRO A 37 -8.19 -0.92 12.19
N LEU A 38 -8.47 -1.86 13.09
CA LEU A 38 -7.86 -3.18 13.02
C LEU A 38 -8.32 -3.90 11.75
N LEU A 39 -7.36 -4.22 10.88
CA LEU A 39 -7.61 -4.94 9.63
C LEU A 39 -7.35 -6.44 9.85
N PRO A 40 -8.15 -7.33 9.23
CA PRO A 40 -7.96 -8.77 9.33
C PRO A 40 -6.66 -9.19 8.64
N GLU A 41 -6.04 -10.30 9.08
CA GLU A 41 -4.74 -10.75 8.52
C GLU A 41 -4.78 -10.96 7.00
N VAL A 42 -5.92 -11.41 6.46
CA VAL A 42 -6.11 -11.60 5.02
C VAL A 42 -5.88 -10.32 4.23
N PHE A 43 -6.09 -9.14 4.82
CA PHE A 43 -5.84 -7.86 4.18
C PHE A 43 -4.39 -7.71 3.71
N TYR A 44 -3.44 -8.31 4.42
CA TYR A 44 -2.02 -8.23 4.12
C TYR A 44 -1.56 -9.27 3.08
N THR A 45 -2.49 -9.94 2.39
CA THR A 45 -2.17 -10.92 1.34
C THR A 45 -2.36 -10.32 -0.04
N GLU A 46 -1.51 -10.72 -0.99
CA GLU A 46 -1.65 -10.33 -2.40
C GLU A 46 -3.03 -10.71 -2.96
N GLU A 47 -3.51 -11.91 -2.66
CA GLU A 47 -4.81 -12.40 -3.15
C GLU A 47 -5.98 -11.51 -2.70
N HIS A 48 -5.98 -11.07 -1.44
CA HIS A 48 -7.00 -10.14 -0.98
C HIS A 48 -6.86 -8.75 -1.61
N GLN A 49 -5.62 -8.29 -1.85
CA GLN A 49 -5.40 -7.02 -2.53
C GLN A 49 -5.89 -7.08 -3.99
N LYS A 50 -5.69 -8.19 -4.71
CA LYS A 50 -6.23 -8.38 -6.08
C LYS A 50 -7.75 -8.26 -6.15
N ILE A 51 -8.48 -8.71 -5.13
CA ILE A 51 -9.95 -8.59 -5.06
C ILE A 51 -10.39 -7.13 -4.86
N ARG A 52 -9.57 -6.33 -4.18
CA ARG A 52 -9.87 -4.94 -3.82
C ARG A 52 -9.57 -3.94 -4.95
N LEU A 53 -8.61 -4.27 -5.82
CA LEU A 53 -8.15 -3.43 -6.92
C LEU A 53 -9.05 -3.56 -8.16
#